data_AF-A0A6M3JJ47-F1
#
_entry.id   AF-A0A6M3JJ47-F1
#
_cell.length_a   1.000
_cell.length_b   1.000
_cell.length_c   1.000
_cell.angle_alpha   90.00
_cell.angle_beta   90.00
_cell.angle_gamma   90.00
#
_symmetry.space_group_name_H-M   'P 1'
#
loop_
_entity.id
_entity.type
_entity.pdbx_description
1 polymer ?
#
loop_
_entity_poly.entity_id
_entity_poly.type
_entity_poly.pdbx_seq_one_letter_code
_entity_poly.pdbx_strand_id
1 'polypeptide(L)'
;MTSTRQRRGSQHERATAAAFGGERIAGVGRRDVSCERWSIECKSKASLPKWLTGAMEQAERQRRPDTVALVVLHALGERHDEDLVVLRRKEFVELVCAKGSGNLNVSPTQEGAE
;
A
#
# COMPACT_ATOMS: atom_id res chain seq x y z
N MET A 1 -18.22 -22.37 15.41
CA MET A 1 -16.73 -22.36 15.37
C MET A 1 -16.26 -21.52 14.19
N THR A 2 -15.35 -20.58 14.41
CA THR A 2 -14.77 -19.76 13.33
C THR A 2 -13.71 -20.58 12.60
N SER A 3 -13.78 -20.66 11.27
CA SER A 3 -12.80 -21.38 10.47
C SER A 3 -11.39 -20.78 10.56
N THR A 4 -10.35 -21.57 10.31
CA THR A 4 -8.95 -21.10 10.25
C THR A 4 -8.77 -19.92 9.29
N ARG A 5 -9.47 -19.93 8.15
CA ARG A 5 -9.47 -18.83 7.17
C ARG A 5 -10.03 -17.55 7.75
N GLN A 6 -11.21 -17.61 8.38
CA GLN A 6 -11.83 -16.46 9.05
C GLN A 6 -10.95 -15.93 10.19
N ARG A 7 -10.30 -16.81 10.96
CA ARG A 7 -9.35 -16.40 12.00
C ARG A 7 -8.18 -15.60 11.42
N ARG A 8 -7.53 -16.12 10.36
CA ARG A 8 -6.42 -15.43 9.68
C ARG A 8 -6.81 -14.07 9.10
N GLY A 9 -7.97 -13.99 8.43
CA GLY A 9 -8.51 -12.72 7.92
C GLY A 9 -8.70 -11.70 9.05
N SER A 10 -9.40 -12.09 10.12
CA SER A 10 -9.64 -11.20 11.26
C SER A 10 -8.34 -10.76 11.98
N GLN A 11 -7.29 -11.58 11.98
CA GLN A 11 -5.98 -11.19 12.52
C GLN A 11 -5.29 -10.16 11.62
N HIS A 12 -5.35 -10.35 10.30
CA HIS A 12 -4.82 -9.40 9.33
C HIS A 12 -5.52 -8.04 9.44
N GLU A 13 -6.86 -8.03 9.51
CA GLU A 13 -7.65 -6.80 9.68
C GLU A 13 -7.29 -6.05 10.97
N ARG A 14 -7.14 -6.76 12.10
CA ARG A 14 -6.70 -6.14 13.37
C ARG A 14 -5.30 -5.54 13.29
N ALA A 15 -4.36 -6.27 12.67
CA ALA A 15 -2.98 -5.79 12.49
C ALA A 15 -2.90 -4.57 11.56
N THR A 16 -3.79 -4.49 10.57
CA THR A 16 -3.93 -3.32 9.70
C THR A 16 -4.53 -2.14 10.47
N ALA A 17 -5.64 -2.34 11.19
CA ALA A 17 -6.25 -1.30 12.01
C ALA A 17 -5.24 -0.68 13.00
N ALA A 18 -4.48 -1.50 13.71
CA ALA A 18 -3.46 -1.04 14.64
C ALA A 18 -2.36 -0.20 13.97
N ALA A 19 -1.91 -0.60 12.78
CA ALA A 19 -0.83 0.13 12.08
C ALA A 19 -1.28 1.48 11.50
N PHE A 20 -2.56 1.61 11.15
CA PHE A 20 -3.13 2.84 10.59
C PHE A 20 -3.85 3.70 11.64
N GLY A 21 -3.82 3.30 12.92
CA GLY A 21 -4.58 3.99 13.98
C GLY A 21 -6.10 3.98 13.74
N GLY A 22 -6.61 2.96 13.05
CA GLY A 22 -8.01 2.84 12.65
C GLY A 22 -8.79 1.81 13.46
N GLU A 23 -10.06 1.64 13.09
CA GLU A 23 -10.98 0.66 13.63
C GLU A 23 -11.27 -0.43 12.59
N ARG A 24 -11.28 -1.69 13.04
CA ARG A 24 -11.75 -2.82 12.24
C ARG A 24 -13.28 -2.83 12.21
N ILE A 25 -13.85 -2.85 11.02
CA ILE A 25 -15.29 -2.98 10.83
C ILE A 25 -15.62 -4.45 10.51
N ALA A 26 -16.59 -5.02 11.22
CA ALA A 26 -17.08 -6.37 10.95
C ALA A 26 -18.33 -6.33 10.07
N GLY A 27 -18.45 -7.29 9.14
CA GLY A 27 -19.66 -7.50 8.35
C GLY A 27 -19.39 -7.54 6.84
N VAL A 28 -20.29 -8.19 6.10
CA VAL A 28 -20.18 -8.31 4.64
C VAL A 28 -20.58 -6.99 3.97
N GLY A 29 -19.88 -6.61 2.90
CA GLY A 29 -20.20 -5.42 2.11
C GLY A 29 -19.78 -4.09 2.75
N ARG A 30 -18.92 -4.14 3.76
CA ARG A 30 -18.32 -2.97 4.42
C ARG A 30 -16.81 -3.01 4.20
N ARG A 31 -16.17 -1.83 4.22
CA ARG A 31 -14.70 -1.72 4.34
C ARG A 31 -14.22 -2.51 5.54
N ASP A 32 -13.07 -3.17 5.44
CA ASP A 32 -12.53 -3.97 6.55
C ASP A 32 -11.95 -3.11 7.68
N VAL A 33 -11.30 -2.00 7.34
CA VAL A 33 -10.72 -1.06 8.29
C VAL A 33 -11.08 0.38 7.90
N SER A 34 -11.44 1.18 8.90
CA SER A 34 -11.74 2.60 8.78
C SER A 34 -10.76 3.42 9.60
N CYS A 35 -10.32 4.54 9.06
CA CYS A 35 -9.71 5.62 9.85
C CYS A 35 -10.17 6.97 9.28
N GLU A 36 -9.72 8.07 9.87
CA GLU A 36 -10.13 9.42 9.47
C GLU A 36 -9.90 9.70 7.98
N ARG A 37 -8.75 9.26 7.44
CA ARG A 37 -8.33 9.56 6.06
C ARG A 37 -8.51 8.39 5.08
N TRP A 38 -8.61 7.15 5.56
CA TRP A 38 -8.53 5.95 4.71
C TRP A 38 -9.67 4.97 4.95
N SER A 39 -10.20 4.43 3.84
CA SER A 39 -11.07 3.25 3.81
C SER A 39 -10.27 2.08 3.24
N ILE A 40 -10.00 1.06 4.04
CA ILE A 40 -9.01 0.03 3.72
C ILE A 40 -9.69 -1.34 3.60
N GLU A 41 -9.48 -1.99 2.46
CA GLU A 41 -9.83 -3.39 2.22
C GLU A 41 -8.61 -4.28 2.52
N CYS A 42 -8.79 -5.32 3.33
CA CYS A 42 -7.74 -6.23 3.77
C CYS A 42 -7.79 -7.56 3.02
N LYS A 43 -6.76 -7.86 2.24
CA LYS A 43 -6.63 -9.16 1.53
C LYS A 43 -5.41 -9.92 2.01
N SER A 44 -5.64 -11.09 2.62
CA SER A 44 -4.57 -12.05 2.91
C SER A 44 -4.54 -13.15 1.84
N LYS A 45 -3.35 -13.43 1.29
CA LYS A 45 -3.08 -14.55 0.37
C LYS A 45 -1.96 -15.43 0.93
N ALA A 46 -1.95 -16.71 0.55
CA ALA A 46 -0.87 -17.63 0.96
C ALA A 46 0.49 -17.21 0.37
N SER A 47 0.48 -16.64 -0.83
CA SER A 47 1.63 -16.02 -1.48
C SER A 47 1.17 -14.86 -2.34
N LEU A 48 2.06 -13.90 -2.58
CA LEU A 48 1.92 -12.87 -3.60
C LEU A 48 2.53 -13.35 -4.92
N PRO A 49 2.14 -12.79 -6.08
CA PRO A 49 2.78 -13.10 -7.35
C PRO A 49 4.29 -12.83 -7.30
N LYS A 50 5.09 -13.81 -7.72
CA LYS A 50 6.57 -13.72 -7.65
C LYS A 50 7.14 -12.54 -8.43
N TRP A 51 6.52 -12.20 -9.56
CA TRP A 51 6.94 -11.05 -10.36
C TRP A 51 6.78 -9.73 -9.59
N LEU A 52 5.72 -9.60 -8.78
CA LEU A 52 5.45 -8.39 -8.00
C LEU A 52 6.43 -8.28 -6.84
N THR A 53 6.69 -9.39 -6.14
CA THR A 53 7.69 -9.40 -5.07
C THR A 53 9.10 -9.15 -5.61
N GLY A 54 9.44 -9.72 -6.78
CA GLY A 54 10.72 -9.46 -7.44
C GLY A 54 10.89 -8.01 -7.89
N ALA A 55 9.83 -7.38 -8.40
CA ALA A 55 9.84 -5.95 -8.75
C ALA A 55 10.06 -5.06 -7.50
N MET A 56 9.38 -5.37 -6.39
CA MET A 56 9.60 -4.67 -5.11
C MET A 56 11.03 -4.84 -4.60
N GLU A 57 11.57 -6.06 -4.63
CA GLU A 57 12.96 -6.32 -4.24
C GLU A 57 13.96 -5.55 -5.11
N GLN A 58 13.68 -5.44 -6.42
CA GLN A 58 14.49 -4.64 -7.33
C GLN A 58 14.43 -3.16 -6.98
N ALA A 59 13.23 -2.62 -6.72
CA ALA A 59 13.06 -1.23 -6.29
C ALA A 59 13.80 -0.95 -4.98
N GLU A 60 13.73 -1.86 -4.01
CA GLU A 60 14.43 -1.77 -2.73
C GLU A 60 15.96 -1.78 -2.90
N ARG A 61 16.49 -2.63 -3.79
CA ARG A 61 17.94 -2.70 -4.07
C ARG A 61 18.48 -1.46 -4.78
N GLN A 62 17.67 -0.84 -5.64
CA GLN A 62 18.10 0.28 -6.49
C GLN A 62 17.76 1.66 -5.90
N ARG A 63 17.07 1.70 -4.76
CA ARG A 63 16.68 2.98 -4.15
C ARG A 63 17.91 3.81 -3.79
N ARG A 64 17.78 5.12 -3.95
CA ARG A 64 18.78 6.08 -3.46
C ARG A 64 18.62 6.24 -1.94
N PRO A 65 19.67 6.69 -1.22
CA PRO A 65 19.50 7.15 0.16
C PRO A 65 18.33 8.14 0.27
N ASP A 66 17.59 8.05 1.38
CA ASP A 66 16.46 8.93 1.71
C ASP A 66 15.28 8.91 0.70
N THR A 67 15.21 7.90 -0.16
CA THR A 67 14.06 7.66 -1.05
C THR A 67 13.28 6.43 -0.63
N VAL A 68 11.97 6.45 -0.89
CA VAL A 68 11.07 5.31 -0.66
C VAL A 68 11.00 4.47 -1.93
N ALA A 69 11.19 3.16 -1.79
CA ALA A 69 11.05 2.22 -2.89
C ALA A 69 9.57 2.01 -3.21
N LEU A 70 9.21 2.19 -4.49
CA LEU A 70 7.87 1.94 -4.98
C LEU A 70 7.91 1.25 -6.34
N VAL A 71 6.84 0.53 -6.66
CA VAL A 71 6.56 -0.05 -7.97
C VAL A 71 5.29 0.58 -8.48
N VAL A 72 5.33 1.16 -9.67
CA VAL A 72 4.14 1.63 -10.40
C VAL A 72 3.76 0.56 -11.41
N LEU A 73 2.51 0.12 -11.38
CA LEU A 73 1.97 -0.88 -12.29
C LEU A 73 0.94 -0.23 -13.19
N HIS A 74 1.23 -0.22 -14.48
CA HIS A 74 0.31 0.22 -15.52
C HIS A 74 -0.27 -0.98 -16.27
N ALA A 75 -1.58 -0.96 -16.50
CA ALA A 75 -2.25 -1.93 -17.36
C ALA A 75 -2.32 -1.40 -18.80
N LEU A 76 -1.78 -2.16 -19.76
CA LEU A 76 -1.74 -1.72 -21.16
C LEU A 76 -3.14 -1.43 -21.69
N GLY A 77 -3.31 -0.23 -22.25
CA GLY A 77 -4.58 0.23 -22.81
C GLY A 77 -5.50 0.93 -21.79
N GLU A 78 -5.15 0.94 -20.51
CA GLU A 78 -5.85 1.72 -19.49
C GLU A 78 -5.32 3.16 -19.42
N ARG A 79 -6.04 4.02 -18.71
CA ARG A 79 -5.57 5.37 -18.40
C ARG A 79 -4.56 5.33 -17.24
N HIS A 80 -3.60 6.25 -17.25
CA HIS A 80 -2.55 6.34 -16.22
C HIS A 80 -3.06 6.75 -14.82
N ASP A 81 -4.26 7.32 -14.71
CA ASP A 81 -4.90 7.59 -13.41
C ASP A 81 -5.32 6.32 -12.67
N GLU A 82 -5.39 5.18 -13.36
CA GLU A 82 -5.69 3.86 -12.79
C GLU A 82 -4.43 3.05 -12.41
N ASP A 83 -3.23 3.62 -12.56
CA ASP A 83 -1.98 2.94 -12.23
C ASP A 83 -1.93 2.59 -10.73
N LEU A 84 -1.51 1.35 -10.42
CA LEU A 84 -1.35 0.93 -9.03
C LEU A 84 0.04 1.31 -8.51
N VAL A 85 0.09 2.06 -7.41
CA VAL A 85 1.32 2.31 -6.67
C VAL A 85 1.46 1.31 -5.54
N VAL A 86 2.53 0.52 -5.58
CA VAL A 86 2.84 -0.53 -4.60
C VAL A 86 4.11 -0.17 -3.86
N LEU A 87 4.06 -0.22 -2.53
CA LEU A 87 5.20 -0.05 -1.63
C LEU A 87 5.01 -0.92 -0.39
N ARG A 88 6.04 -1.04 0.45
CA ARG A 88 5.89 -1.80 1.70
C ARG A 88 4.97 -1.03 2.64
N ARG A 89 4.05 -1.76 3.30
CA ARG A 89 3.16 -1.19 4.32
C ARG A 89 3.92 -0.42 5.40
N LYS A 90 5.10 -0.92 5.80
CA LYS A 90 5.94 -0.25 6.81
C LYS A 90 6.32 1.16 6.37
N GLU A 91 6.88 1.30 5.17
CA GLU A 91 7.28 2.59 4.60
C GLU A 91 6.07 3.51 4.39
N PHE A 92 4.95 2.96 3.90
CA PHE A 92 3.72 3.75 3.75
C PHE A 92 3.24 4.32 5.08
N VAL A 93 3.16 3.50 6.13
CA VAL A 93 2.75 3.95 7.47
C VAL A 93 3.73 4.97 8.02
N GLU A 94 5.04 4.78 7.84
CA GLU A 94 6.05 5.78 8.21
C GLU A 94 5.81 7.10 7.49
N LEU A 95 5.56 7.09 6.17
CA LEU A 95 5.28 8.31 5.40
C LEU A 95 4.02 9.05 5.85
N VAL A 96 2.94 8.34 6.18
CA VAL A 96 1.63 8.98 6.45
C VAL A 96 1.31 9.17 7.94
N CYS A 97 1.98 8.41 8.82
CA CYS A 97 1.78 8.47 10.27
C CYS A 97 2.95 9.13 11.01
N ALA A 98 4.12 9.35 10.38
CA ALA A 98 5.11 10.27 10.92
C ALA A 98 4.48 11.67 10.98
N LYS A 99 4.14 12.11 12.20
CA LYS A 99 3.72 13.48 12.45
C LYS A 99 4.86 14.41 12.06
N GLY A 100 4.72 15.06 10.90
CA GLY A 100 5.55 16.17 10.45
C GLY A 100 6.98 15.80 10.07
N SER A 101 7.22 15.50 8.79
CA SER A 101 8.44 15.90 8.07
C SER A 101 8.34 15.52 6.58
N GLY A 102 8.45 16.53 5.72
CA GLY A 102 9.01 16.37 4.37
C GLY A 102 8.01 16.35 3.23
N ASN A 103 7.93 17.49 2.52
CA ASN A 103 7.39 17.61 1.17
C ASN A 103 7.68 16.38 0.31
N LEU A 104 6.63 15.76 -0.24
CA LEU A 104 6.75 15.13 -1.56
C LEU A 104 6.95 16.28 -2.55
N ASN A 105 8.20 16.72 -2.72
CA ASN A 105 8.56 17.60 -3.85
C ASN A 105 8.44 16.74 -5.12
N VAL A 106 7.24 16.76 -5.71
CA VAL A 106 7.05 16.37 -7.08
C VAL A 106 7.58 17.53 -7.91
N SER A 107 8.86 17.48 -8.29
CA SER A 107 9.39 18.42 -9.28
C SER A 107 8.57 18.23 -10.57
N PRO A 108 7.99 19.30 -11.14
CA PRO A 108 7.30 19.18 -12.42
C PRO A 108 8.32 18.70 -13.46
N THR A 109 8.01 17.59 -14.13
CA THR A 109 8.77 17.10 -15.27
C THR A 109 8.87 18.24 -16.28
N GLN A 110 10.10 18.62 -16.62
CA GLN A 110 10.34 19.61 -17.67
C GLN A 110 9.68 19.11 -18.96
N GLU A 111 8.76 19.91 -19.48
CA GLU A 111 8.21 19.76 -20.82
C GLU A 111 9.36 19.73 -21.84
N GLY A 112 9.21 18.84 -22.82
CA GLY A 112 10.19 18.57 -23.86
C GLY A 112 10.61 19.83 -24.61
N ALA A 113 11.91 19.94 -24.81
CA ALA A 113 12.49 20.73 -25.87
C ALA A 113 12.72 19.81 -27.07
N GLU A 114 11.86 19.95 -28.08
CA GLU A 114 12.21 19.82 -29.51
C GLU A 114 11.53 20.94 -30.29
#